data_AF-A0A0K2XKE0-F1
#
_entry.id   AF-A0A0K2XKE0-F1
#
_cell.length_a   1.000
_cell.length_b   1.000
_cell.length_c   1.000
_cell.angle_alpha   90.00
_cell.angle_beta   90.00
_cell.angle_gamma   90.00
#
_symmetry.space_group_name_H-M   'P 1'
#
loop_
_entity.id
_entity.type
_entity.pdbx_description
1 polymer ?
#
loop_
_entity_poly.entity_id
_entity_poly.type
_entity_poly.pdbx_seq_one_letter_code
_entity_poly.pdbx_strand_id
1 'polypeptide(L)'
;MPHFYAKELATPPMPFEEGGFKFCYEAKSLRDSKVSLIRVQHPSSDFCLLKITQEGGVLCKGEKSSRPIPVGLLQHALEILSHYGKQVRGNLALSYCPNRAFLMDFKRFDFEKFYLEIGFGSGRFLLKKARANPENIYLGLEVHTPSIEQVLRQIELLGLTNLYIAHADARTLLEVLPPNCERLDIHFPMPWPKQPNRRIFTPHTLKNMLAILRPHGEIWLRTDSLEYFKSSLELALDAPTCHATIAKNAPQEVVSKYEARWVRQEKDIYDLRLKSSTKSTRPSLPLLLPITQNVKSKGAKAARLWQEKPQMGEDHFLNIQDVLEYKELWLLAVSLGDVRSPLNKILCWDRGGGGVEYVGGAPFNTRAQCHAHEALCALLQEV
;
A
#
# COMPACT_ATOMS: atom_id res chain seq x y z
N MET A 1 8.28 6.94 -13.18
CA MET A 1 8.74 7.32 -11.83
C MET A 1 9.64 8.53 -11.98
N PRO A 2 9.43 9.59 -11.19
CA PRO A 2 10.28 10.78 -11.22
C PRO A 2 11.76 10.43 -11.03
N HIS A 3 12.61 11.06 -11.83
CA HIS A 3 14.07 10.92 -11.78
C HIS A 3 14.75 12.12 -12.46
N PHE A 4 16.03 12.29 -12.14
CA PHE A 4 16.95 13.12 -12.90
C PHE A 4 18.31 12.45 -13.03
N TYR A 5 19.02 12.82 -14.08
CA TYR A 5 20.41 12.52 -14.32
C TYR A 5 21.22 13.80 -14.26
N ALA A 6 22.38 13.78 -13.61
CA ALA A 6 23.35 14.87 -13.59
C ALA A 6 24.74 14.32 -13.92
N LYS A 7 25.55 15.10 -14.64
CA LYS A 7 26.94 14.73 -14.94
C LYS A 7 27.81 14.72 -13.68
N GLU A 8 27.56 15.67 -12.80
CA GLU A 8 28.15 15.79 -11.46
C GLU A 8 27.04 16.14 -10.49
N LEU A 9 27.10 15.63 -9.26
CA LEU A 9 26.15 15.95 -8.19
C LEU A 9 26.92 16.18 -6.89
N ALA A 10 26.89 17.41 -6.38
CA ALA A 10 27.63 17.83 -5.20
C ALA A 10 26.66 18.42 -4.16
N THR A 11 26.08 17.56 -3.33
CA THR A 11 25.12 17.96 -2.30
C THR A 11 25.81 18.59 -1.09
N PRO A 12 25.12 19.44 -0.31
CA PRO A 12 25.59 19.88 1.00
C PRO A 12 25.88 18.71 1.94
N PRO A 13 26.72 18.89 2.97
CA PRO A 13 26.87 17.91 4.05
C PRO A 13 25.53 17.59 4.68
N MET A 14 25.21 16.30 4.85
CA MET A 14 23.97 15.86 5.48
C MET A 14 24.14 15.72 7.01
N PRO A 15 23.13 16.12 7.82
CA PRO A 15 21.80 16.54 7.39
C PRO A 15 21.73 18.00 6.89
N PHE A 16 20.84 18.28 5.94
CA PHE A 16 20.46 19.65 5.54
C PHE A 16 18.95 19.75 5.28
N GLU A 17 18.42 20.98 5.32
CA GLU A 17 16.99 21.27 5.12
C GLU A 17 16.79 22.32 4.04
N GLU A 18 15.86 22.06 3.12
CA GLU A 18 15.50 22.97 2.03
C GLU A 18 14.07 22.68 1.56
N GLY A 19 13.26 23.71 1.28
CA GLY A 19 11.90 23.54 0.76
C GLY A 19 10.94 22.75 1.66
N GLY A 20 11.20 22.68 2.97
CA GLY A 20 10.44 21.85 3.93
C GLY A 20 10.82 20.37 3.94
N PHE A 21 11.88 19.99 3.22
CA PHE A 21 12.45 18.65 3.22
C PHE A 21 13.74 18.63 4.03
N LYS A 22 13.90 17.59 4.83
CA LYS A 22 15.13 17.27 5.56
C LYS A 22 15.81 16.08 4.90
N PHE A 23 16.98 16.30 4.33
CA PHE A 23 17.84 15.26 3.79
C PHE A 23 18.75 14.76 4.91
N CYS A 24 18.42 13.61 5.49
CA CYS A 24 18.99 13.18 6.77
C CYS A 24 20.42 12.65 6.65
N TYR A 25 20.64 11.70 5.73
CA TYR A 25 21.91 11.03 5.50
C TYR A 25 21.91 10.28 4.17
N GLU A 26 23.10 9.94 3.68
CA GLU A 26 23.33 9.07 2.53
C GLU A 26 23.98 7.75 3.01
N ALA A 27 23.25 6.63 2.92
CA ALA A 27 23.74 5.30 3.23
C ALA A 27 24.23 4.59 1.97
N LYS A 28 25.44 4.01 1.99
CA LYS A 28 26.06 3.37 0.82
C LYS A 28 25.85 1.88 0.85
N SER A 29 25.53 1.28 -0.30
CA SER A 29 25.39 -0.17 -0.40
C SER A 29 26.72 -0.86 -0.11
N LEU A 30 26.65 -1.88 0.74
CA LEU A 30 27.77 -2.77 1.04
C LEU A 30 27.97 -3.84 -0.05
N ARG A 31 27.02 -3.96 -0.98
CA ARG A 31 27.05 -4.91 -2.11
C ARG A 31 27.48 -4.25 -3.42
N ASP A 32 26.98 -3.04 -3.70
CA ASP A 32 27.29 -2.29 -4.92
C ASP A 32 27.75 -0.87 -4.58
N SER A 33 29.05 -0.61 -4.73
CA SER A 33 29.66 0.69 -4.41
C SER A 33 29.10 1.86 -5.24
N LYS A 34 28.37 1.59 -6.32
CA LYS A 34 27.71 2.61 -7.14
C LYS A 34 26.37 3.06 -6.57
N VAL A 35 25.81 2.32 -5.62
CA VAL A 35 24.44 2.52 -5.11
C VAL A 35 24.46 3.14 -3.72
N SER A 36 23.65 4.17 -3.52
CA SER A 36 23.35 4.73 -2.20
C SER A 36 21.89 5.15 -2.07
N LEU A 37 21.41 5.19 -0.83
CA LEU A 37 20.10 5.70 -0.47
C LEU A 37 20.24 6.99 0.34
N ILE A 38 19.48 8.00 -0.04
CA ILE A 38 19.36 9.26 0.71
C ILE A 38 18.02 9.23 1.46
N ARG A 39 18.03 9.24 2.80
CA ARG A 39 16.79 9.34 3.59
C ARG A 39 16.30 10.79 3.59
N VAL A 40 15.02 10.97 3.27
CA VAL A 40 14.35 12.27 3.17
C VAL A 40 13.10 12.27 4.03
N GLN A 41 13.02 13.26 4.92
CA GLN A 41 11.86 13.50 5.77
C GLN A 41 11.15 14.79 5.36
N HIS A 42 9.83 14.73 5.36
CA HIS A 42 8.90 15.85 5.18
C HIS A 42 7.82 15.69 6.27
N PRO A 43 7.17 16.77 6.77
CA PRO A 43 6.14 16.65 7.81
C PRO A 43 5.06 15.59 7.56
N SER A 44 4.80 15.28 6.29
CA SER A 44 3.80 14.30 5.86
C SER A 44 4.37 12.98 5.30
N SER A 45 5.69 12.79 5.23
CA SER A 45 6.29 11.63 4.55
C SER A 45 7.71 11.35 5.01
N ASP A 46 8.08 10.08 5.14
CA ASP A 46 9.47 9.62 5.33
C ASP A 46 9.78 8.60 4.25
N PHE A 47 10.82 8.83 3.47
CA PHE A 47 11.15 8.00 2.31
C PHE A 47 12.62 8.05 1.94
N CYS A 48 13.02 7.23 0.96
CA CYS A 48 14.37 7.25 0.42
C CYS A 48 14.40 7.64 -1.06
N LEU A 49 15.46 8.33 -1.45
CA LEU A 49 15.86 8.51 -2.83
C LEU A 49 17.00 7.54 -3.14
N LEU A 50 16.94 6.90 -4.30
CA LEU A 50 17.98 6.03 -4.81
C LEU A 50 18.92 6.83 -5.70
N LYS A 51 20.21 6.82 -5.36
CA LYS A 51 21.30 7.43 -6.11
C LYS A 51 22.18 6.32 -6.68
N ILE A 52 22.38 6.36 -8.00
CA ILE A 52 23.15 5.36 -8.75
C ILE A 52 24.23 6.08 -9.53
N THR A 53 25.49 5.78 -9.22
CA THR A 53 26.66 6.27 -9.94
C THR A 53 26.88 5.44 -11.20
N GLN A 54 26.97 6.09 -12.35
CA GLN A 54 27.14 5.45 -13.67
C GLN A 54 28.34 6.07 -14.39
N GLU A 55 28.76 5.47 -15.49
CA GLU A 55 29.76 6.08 -16.37
C GLU A 55 29.23 7.45 -16.88
N GLY A 56 29.98 8.51 -16.58
CA GLY A 56 29.66 9.87 -16.99
C GLY A 56 28.67 10.63 -16.13
N GLY A 57 28.15 10.07 -15.02
CA GLY A 57 27.30 10.84 -14.11
C GLY A 57 26.54 10.04 -13.04
N VAL A 58 25.48 10.65 -12.51
CA VAL A 58 24.66 10.15 -11.40
C VAL A 58 23.19 10.20 -11.77
N LEU A 59 22.49 9.08 -11.55
CA LEU A 59 21.04 8.95 -11.67
C LEU A 59 20.41 8.99 -10.28
N CYS A 60 19.48 9.91 -10.05
CA CYS A 60 18.68 10.01 -8.83
C CYS A 60 17.21 9.75 -9.15
N LYS A 61 16.56 8.87 -8.38
CA LYS A 61 15.14 8.50 -8.54
C LYS A 61 14.51 8.12 -7.20
N GLY A 62 13.19 8.05 -7.12
CA GLY A 62 12.52 7.56 -5.90
C GLY A 62 12.77 6.08 -5.62
N GLU A 63 12.97 5.71 -4.35
CA GLU A 63 13.08 4.32 -3.92
C GLU A 63 11.69 3.69 -3.72
N LYS A 64 11.38 2.66 -4.51
CA LYS A 64 10.05 2.03 -4.55
C LYS A 64 9.67 1.37 -3.23
N SER A 65 10.65 0.88 -2.47
CA SER A 65 10.46 0.19 -1.19
C SER A 65 10.10 1.14 -0.05
N SER A 66 10.17 2.45 -0.28
CA SER A 66 9.69 3.46 0.67
C SER A 66 8.30 4.00 0.36
N ARG A 67 7.56 3.33 -0.54
CA ARG A 67 6.16 3.65 -0.86
C ARG A 67 5.23 3.42 0.35
N PRO A 68 4.09 4.13 0.40
CA PRO A 68 3.61 5.11 -0.60
C PRO A 68 4.26 6.50 -0.44
N ILE A 69 4.67 7.09 -1.58
CA ILE A 69 5.17 8.48 -1.65
C ILE A 69 4.36 9.19 -2.73
N PRO A 70 3.71 10.34 -2.44
CA PRO A 70 3.08 11.15 -3.47
C PRO A 70 4.10 11.58 -4.52
N VAL A 71 3.70 11.49 -5.79
CA VAL A 71 4.59 11.76 -6.92
C VAL A 71 5.12 13.20 -6.86
N GLY A 72 4.29 14.17 -6.47
CA GLY A 72 4.71 15.58 -6.36
C GLY A 72 5.74 15.84 -5.25
N LEU A 73 5.63 15.18 -4.08
CA LEU A 73 6.67 15.31 -3.03
C LEU A 73 7.98 14.67 -3.48
N LEU A 74 7.90 13.52 -4.17
CA LEU A 74 9.06 12.88 -4.74
C LEU A 74 9.72 13.77 -5.81
N GLN A 75 8.93 14.42 -6.66
CA GLN A 75 9.43 15.36 -7.67
C GLN A 75 10.11 16.57 -7.03
N HIS A 76 9.49 17.18 -6.02
CA HIS A 76 10.06 18.35 -5.35
C HIS A 76 11.37 18.01 -4.62
N ALA A 77 11.43 16.87 -3.91
CA ALA A 77 12.67 16.42 -3.28
C ALA A 77 13.79 16.16 -4.31
N LEU A 78 13.44 15.59 -5.47
CA LEU A 78 14.38 15.38 -6.57
C LEU A 78 14.78 16.70 -7.27
N GLU A 79 13.87 17.67 -7.37
CA GLU A 79 14.11 19.01 -7.91
C GLU A 79 15.11 19.77 -7.05
N ILE A 80 14.94 19.76 -5.73
CA ILE A 80 15.89 20.33 -4.77
C ILE A 80 17.29 19.73 -4.98
N LEU A 81 17.40 18.39 -5.00
CA LEU A 81 18.70 17.76 -5.25
C LEU A 81 19.29 18.10 -6.62
N SER A 82 18.44 18.33 -7.63
CA SER A 82 18.89 18.64 -8.97
C SER A 82 19.59 20.00 -9.06
N HIS A 83 19.25 20.96 -8.20
CA HIS A 83 19.95 22.27 -8.14
C HIS A 83 21.44 22.14 -7.78
N TYR A 84 21.82 21.04 -7.13
CA TYR A 84 23.21 20.72 -6.80
C TYR A 84 23.92 19.90 -7.89
N GLY A 85 23.25 19.68 -9.03
CA GLY A 85 23.76 18.93 -10.16
C GLY A 85 24.24 19.80 -11.32
N LYS A 86 25.20 19.30 -12.11
CA LYS A 86 25.60 19.91 -13.39
C LYS A 86 25.02 19.14 -14.58
N GLN A 87 24.61 19.88 -15.62
CA GLN A 87 24.03 19.31 -16.85
C GLN A 87 22.87 18.35 -16.56
N VAL A 88 21.90 18.85 -15.80
CA VAL A 88 20.76 18.08 -15.32
C VAL A 88 19.76 17.84 -16.46
N ARG A 89 19.25 16.61 -16.53
CA ARG A 89 18.14 16.22 -17.40
C ARG A 89 17.23 15.23 -16.67
N GLY A 90 15.92 15.34 -16.81
CA GLY A 90 15.00 14.47 -16.08
C GLY A 90 13.53 14.82 -16.26
N ASN A 91 12.65 14.01 -15.66
CA ASN A 91 11.20 14.25 -15.67
C ASN A 91 10.71 14.79 -14.32
N LEU A 92 11.20 15.99 -13.99
CA LEU A 92 10.91 16.67 -12.72
C LEU A 92 9.70 17.61 -12.78
N ALA A 93 8.92 17.60 -13.87
CA ALA A 93 7.74 18.45 -14.00
C ALA A 93 6.80 18.26 -12.80
N LEU A 94 6.64 19.29 -11.98
CA LEU A 94 5.87 19.25 -10.74
C LEU A 94 4.42 18.83 -11.01
N SER A 95 4.04 17.67 -10.47
CA SER A 95 2.66 17.21 -10.42
C SER A 95 1.93 17.82 -9.22
N TYR A 96 0.61 17.97 -9.35
CA TYR A 96 -0.26 18.35 -8.25
C TYR A 96 -0.06 17.45 -7.02
N CYS A 97 0.14 18.05 -5.85
CA CYS A 97 0.14 17.36 -4.56
C CYS A 97 -1.24 17.54 -3.90
N PRO A 98 -2.13 16.54 -3.92
CA PRO A 98 -3.38 16.61 -3.17
C PRO A 98 -3.10 16.70 -1.66
N ASN A 99 -3.93 17.45 -0.96
CA ASN A 99 -4.03 17.51 0.48
C ASN A 99 -4.31 16.10 1.04
N ARG A 100 -3.50 15.70 2.01
CA ARG A 100 -3.49 14.35 2.59
C ARG A 100 -4.53 14.12 3.67
N ALA A 101 -5.36 15.11 4.03
CA ALA A 101 -6.40 14.92 5.05
C ALA A 101 -7.29 13.70 4.77
N PHE A 102 -7.45 13.34 3.50
CA PHE A 102 -8.29 12.23 3.04
C PHE A 102 -7.52 11.00 2.57
N LEU A 103 -6.18 11.02 2.56
CA LEU A 103 -5.38 9.81 2.40
C LEU A 103 -5.26 9.14 3.77
N MET A 104 -5.75 7.91 3.88
CA MET A 104 -5.84 7.19 5.15
C MET A 104 -4.48 7.07 5.82
N ASP A 105 -4.37 7.64 7.02
CA ASP A 105 -3.32 7.30 7.96
C ASP A 105 -3.82 6.16 8.85
N PHE A 106 -3.29 4.97 8.63
CA PHE A 106 -3.69 3.78 9.38
C PHE A 106 -3.36 3.84 10.87
N LYS A 107 -2.61 4.85 11.33
CA LYS A 107 -2.46 5.15 12.77
C LYS A 107 -3.73 5.74 13.40
N ARG A 108 -4.66 6.27 12.60
CA ARG A 108 -5.87 7.01 13.04
C ARG A 108 -7.17 6.34 12.60
N PHE A 109 -7.16 5.04 12.33
CA PHE A 109 -8.37 4.33 11.93
C PHE A 109 -9.19 3.94 13.17
N ASP A 110 -10.17 4.75 13.53
CA ASP A 110 -11.01 4.59 14.72
C ASP A 110 -12.51 4.63 14.40
N PHE A 111 -12.90 4.40 13.15
CA PHE A 111 -14.30 4.47 12.74
C PHE A 111 -15.15 3.36 13.38
N GLU A 112 -16.23 3.77 14.05
CA GLU A 112 -17.24 2.86 14.60
C GLU A 112 -18.03 2.12 13.51
N LYS A 113 -18.28 2.80 12.38
CA LYS A 113 -19.00 2.27 11.21
C LYS A 113 -18.43 2.88 9.93
N PHE A 114 -18.16 2.06 8.93
CA PHE A 114 -17.71 2.55 7.63
C PHE A 114 -18.25 1.72 6.45
N TYR A 115 -18.26 2.33 5.27
CA TYR A 115 -18.57 1.71 3.99
C TYR A 115 -17.29 1.60 3.18
N LEU A 116 -17.05 0.45 2.54
CA LEU A 116 -15.81 0.16 1.83
C LEU A 116 -16.09 -0.07 0.35
N GLU A 117 -15.34 0.56 -0.56
CA GLU A 117 -15.28 0.15 -1.98
C GLU A 117 -13.87 -0.34 -2.33
N ILE A 118 -13.76 -1.55 -2.87
CA ILE A 118 -12.50 -2.12 -3.34
C ILE A 118 -12.37 -1.90 -4.85
N GLY A 119 -11.26 -1.28 -5.28
CA GLY A 119 -10.97 -1.04 -6.69
C GLY A 119 -11.89 0.03 -7.29
N PHE A 120 -12.04 1.16 -6.59
CA PHE A 120 -13.00 2.21 -6.95
C PHE A 120 -12.75 2.86 -8.33
N GLY A 121 -11.55 2.71 -8.91
CA GLY A 121 -11.21 3.26 -10.21
C GLY A 121 -11.45 4.77 -10.29
N SER A 122 -12.47 5.20 -11.05
CA SER A 122 -12.80 6.63 -11.17
C SER A 122 -13.36 7.29 -9.88
N GLY A 123 -13.77 6.49 -8.90
CA GLY A 123 -14.39 6.97 -7.64
C GLY A 123 -15.81 7.52 -7.78
N ARG A 124 -16.44 7.41 -8.97
CA ARG A 124 -17.80 7.93 -9.23
C ARG A 124 -18.83 7.41 -8.23
N PHE A 125 -18.70 6.16 -7.80
CA PHE A 125 -19.58 5.55 -6.81
C PHE A 125 -19.37 6.17 -5.43
N LEU A 126 -18.16 6.05 -4.87
CA LEU A 126 -17.80 6.65 -3.57
C LEU A 126 -18.13 8.13 -3.47
N LEU A 127 -17.71 8.95 -4.44
CA LEU A 127 -17.92 10.41 -4.42
C LEU A 127 -19.41 10.75 -4.36
N LYS A 128 -20.26 10.04 -5.12
CA LYS A 128 -21.71 10.27 -5.10
C LYS A 128 -22.33 9.81 -3.78
N LYS A 129 -21.92 8.65 -3.25
CA LYS A 129 -22.42 8.12 -1.98
C LYS A 129 -22.01 9.00 -0.79
N ALA A 130 -20.75 9.38 -0.71
CA ALA A 130 -20.23 10.28 0.32
C ALA A 130 -20.94 11.63 0.33
N ARG A 131 -21.14 12.24 -0.85
CA ARG A 131 -21.86 13.52 -0.99
C ARG A 131 -23.34 13.42 -0.58
N ALA A 132 -23.99 12.31 -0.91
CA ALA A 132 -25.42 12.12 -0.63
C ALA A 132 -25.70 11.71 0.83
N ASN A 133 -24.71 11.19 1.55
CA ASN A 133 -24.86 10.66 2.91
C ASN A 133 -23.70 11.17 3.79
N PRO A 134 -23.66 12.47 4.13
CA PRO A 134 -22.55 13.10 4.85
C PRO A 134 -22.31 12.51 6.25
N GLU A 135 -23.30 11.84 6.84
CA GLU A 135 -23.23 11.16 8.13
C GLU A 135 -22.49 9.81 8.10
N ASN A 136 -22.29 9.23 6.92
CA ASN A 136 -21.62 7.95 6.75
C ASN A 136 -20.16 8.14 6.37
N ILE A 137 -19.27 7.35 6.98
CA ILE A 137 -17.86 7.30 6.60
C ILE A 137 -17.64 6.31 5.47
N TYR A 138 -16.96 6.75 4.42
CA TYR A 138 -16.60 5.96 3.25
C TYR A 138 -15.09 5.78 3.16
N LEU A 139 -14.66 4.57 2.81
CA LEU A 139 -13.28 4.20 2.53
C LEU A 139 -13.17 3.62 1.13
N GLY A 140 -12.30 4.19 0.30
CA GLY A 140 -11.94 3.64 -1.00
C GLY A 140 -10.56 2.99 -0.99
N LEU A 141 -10.45 1.75 -1.46
CA LEU A 141 -9.17 1.06 -1.67
C LEU A 141 -8.81 1.00 -3.14
N GLU A 142 -7.60 1.43 -3.49
CA GLU A 142 -7.10 1.39 -4.86
C GLU A 142 -5.57 1.28 -4.88
N VAL A 143 -5.03 0.64 -5.92
CA VAL A 143 -3.59 0.50 -6.18
C VAL A 143 -3.14 1.36 -7.36
N HIS A 144 -4.06 1.79 -8.22
CA HIS A 144 -3.77 2.66 -9.35
C HIS A 144 -3.61 4.12 -8.89
N THR A 145 -2.35 4.55 -8.72
CA THR A 145 -2.00 5.91 -8.24
C THR A 145 -2.73 7.05 -8.97
N PRO A 146 -2.87 7.08 -10.31
CA PRO A 146 -3.61 8.15 -10.98
C PRO A 146 -5.11 8.20 -10.60
N SER A 147 -5.74 7.04 -10.36
CA SER A 147 -7.12 6.98 -9.87
C SER A 147 -7.24 7.59 -8.47
N ILE A 148 -6.30 7.27 -7.59
CA ILE A 148 -6.23 7.80 -6.22
C ILE A 148 -6.08 9.33 -6.24
N GLU A 149 -5.13 9.85 -7.02
CA GLU A 149 -4.90 11.30 -7.14
C GLU A 149 -6.12 12.02 -7.71
N GLN A 150 -6.78 11.43 -8.72
CA GLN A 150 -8.02 11.97 -9.28
C GLN A 150 -9.11 12.09 -8.21
N VAL A 151 -9.33 11.06 -7.41
CA VAL A 151 -10.39 11.05 -6.38
C VAL A 151 -10.06 11.98 -5.23
N LEU A 152 -8.81 12.01 -4.75
CA LEU A 152 -8.37 12.96 -3.72
C LEU A 152 -8.63 14.41 -4.14
N ARG A 153 -8.32 14.77 -5.39
CA ARG A 153 -8.64 16.10 -5.93
C ARG A 153 -10.15 16.38 -5.97
N GLN A 154 -10.98 15.39 -6.29
CA GLN A 154 -12.43 15.56 -6.28
C GLN A 154 -12.99 15.71 -4.86
N ILE A 155 -12.45 14.99 -3.88
CA ILE A 155 -12.82 15.13 -2.47
C ILE A 155 -12.65 16.58 -2.01
N GLU A 156 -11.50 17.19 -2.34
CA GLU A 156 -11.21 18.60 -2.02
C GLU A 156 -12.15 19.57 -2.75
N LEU A 157 -12.31 19.42 -4.07
CA LEU A 157 -13.16 20.31 -4.87
C LEU A 157 -14.62 20.27 -4.43
N LEU A 158 -15.08 19.12 -3.94
CA LEU A 158 -16.43 18.92 -3.43
C LEU A 158 -16.56 19.23 -1.93
N GLY A 159 -15.46 19.54 -1.23
CA GLY A 159 -15.45 19.78 0.21
C GLY A 159 -15.93 18.60 1.05
N LEU A 160 -15.72 17.37 0.59
CA LEU A 160 -16.18 16.17 1.32
C LEU A 160 -15.29 15.94 2.54
N THR A 161 -15.89 15.65 3.69
CA THR A 161 -15.17 15.38 4.94
C THR A 161 -15.28 13.93 5.42
N ASN A 162 -16.08 13.12 4.73
CA ASN A 162 -16.48 11.78 5.14
C ASN A 162 -16.01 10.66 4.17
N LEU A 163 -15.10 10.98 3.25
CA LEU A 163 -14.52 10.02 2.30
C LEU A 163 -13.00 9.99 2.43
N TYR A 164 -12.47 8.81 2.74
CA TYR A 164 -11.04 8.55 2.85
C TYR A 164 -10.59 7.54 1.79
N ILE A 165 -9.34 7.65 1.36
CA ILE A 165 -8.72 6.81 0.33
C ILE A 165 -7.50 6.11 0.91
N ALA A 166 -7.38 4.81 0.70
CA ALA A 166 -6.21 4.03 1.08
C ALA A 166 -5.51 3.48 -0.16
N HIS A 167 -4.21 3.78 -0.27
CA HIS A 167 -3.32 3.20 -1.27
C HIS A 167 -2.76 1.89 -0.74
N ALA A 168 -3.50 0.80 -0.91
CA ALA A 168 -3.16 -0.51 -0.37
C ALA A 168 -3.70 -1.63 -1.26
N ASP A 169 -3.03 -2.79 -1.23
CA ASP A 169 -3.63 -4.02 -1.74
C ASP A 169 -4.76 -4.43 -0.80
N ALA A 170 -5.96 -4.59 -1.35
CA ALA A 170 -7.13 -4.93 -0.55
C ALA A 170 -6.99 -6.29 0.15
N ARG A 171 -6.27 -7.25 -0.44
CA ARG A 171 -6.09 -8.59 0.15
C ARG A 171 -5.38 -8.51 1.48
N THR A 172 -4.32 -7.71 1.53
CA THR A 172 -3.53 -7.45 2.74
C THR A 172 -4.32 -6.63 3.75
N LEU A 173 -4.99 -5.56 3.33
CA LEU A 173 -5.70 -4.67 4.25
C LEU A 173 -6.92 -5.36 4.90
N LEU A 174 -7.63 -6.22 4.16
CA LEU A 174 -8.76 -6.99 4.68
C LEU A 174 -8.41 -7.96 5.82
N GLU A 175 -7.14 -8.36 5.96
CA GLU A 175 -6.70 -9.20 7.09
C GLU A 175 -6.70 -8.45 8.41
N VAL A 176 -6.46 -7.13 8.39
CA VAL A 176 -6.23 -6.32 9.59
C VAL A 176 -7.34 -5.35 9.90
N LEU A 177 -8.20 -5.00 8.93
CA LEU A 177 -9.33 -4.11 9.17
C LEU A 177 -10.23 -4.62 10.32
N PRO A 178 -10.72 -3.72 11.19
CA PRO A 178 -11.60 -4.10 12.28
C PRO A 178 -13.00 -4.50 11.77
N PRO A 179 -13.78 -5.25 12.56
CA PRO A 179 -15.12 -5.75 12.21
C PRO A 179 -16.23 -4.68 12.24
N ASN A 180 -15.96 -3.51 11.66
CA ASN A 180 -16.84 -2.32 11.67
C ASN A 180 -17.38 -1.93 10.28
N CYS A 181 -17.21 -2.79 9.27
CA CYS A 181 -17.69 -2.54 7.92
C CYS A 181 -19.20 -2.80 7.80
N GLU A 182 -19.96 -1.78 7.44
CA GLU A 182 -21.40 -1.88 7.21
C GLU A 182 -21.71 -2.49 5.84
N ARG A 183 -20.98 -2.03 4.80
CA ARG A 183 -21.08 -2.59 3.46
C ARG A 183 -19.76 -2.52 2.73
N LEU A 184 -19.45 -3.58 2.00
CA LEU A 184 -18.30 -3.70 1.13
C LEU A 184 -18.76 -3.85 -0.32
N ASP A 185 -18.44 -2.87 -1.15
CA ASP A 185 -18.77 -2.81 -2.57
C ASP A 185 -17.56 -3.21 -3.45
N ILE A 186 -17.79 -4.07 -4.44
CA ILE A 186 -16.81 -4.51 -5.45
C ILE A 186 -17.46 -4.39 -6.83
N HIS A 187 -17.08 -3.35 -7.58
CA HIS A 187 -17.67 -3.05 -8.89
C HIS A 187 -16.72 -3.39 -10.04
N PHE A 188 -17.17 -4.26 -10.94
CA PHE A 188 -16.49 -4.66 -12.18
C PHE A 188 -15.01 -5.07 -11.97
N PRO A 189 -14.71 -5.94 -11.00
CA PRO A 189 -13.35 -6.41 -10.77
C PRO A 189 -12.81 -7.17 -11.99
N MET A 190 -11.49 -7.09 -12.21
CA MET A 190 -10.83 -7.84 -13.28
C MET A 190 -11.11 -9.36 -13.15
N PRO A 191 -11.64 -10.02 -14.20
CA PRO A 191 -12.14 -11.40 -14.08
C PRO A 191 -11.05 -12.47 -14.16
N TRP A 192 -9.84 -12.15 -14.66
CA TRP A 192 -8.68 -13.05 -14.74
C TRP A 192 -9.02 -14.52 -15.10
N PRO A 193 -9.61 -14.79 -16.28
CA PRO A 193 -10.11 -16.14 -16.63
C PRO A 193 -9.00 -17.19 -16.61
N LYS A 194 -7.78 -16.82 -17.01
CA LYS A 194 -6.62 -17.73 -17.02
C LYS A 194 -5.89 -17.83 -15.67
N GLN A 195 -6.20 -16.95 -14.71
CA GLN A 195 -5.52 -16.88 -13.41
C GLN A 195 -6.53 -16.52 -12.30
N PRO A 196 -7.51 -17.40 -11.98
CA PRO A 196 -8.58 -17.09 -11.03
C PRO A 196 -8.09 -16.78 -9.62
N ASN A 197 -6.91 -17.26 -9.24
CA ASN A 197 -6.23 -16.93 -7.98
C ASN A 197 -5.86 -15.45 -7.85
N ARG A 198 -5.88 -14.66 -8.94
CA ARG A 198 -5.73 -13.20 -8.93
C ARG A 198 -7.03 -12.44 -8.70
N ARG A 199 -8.19 -13.11 -8.70
CA ARG A 199 -9.48 -12.50 -8.40
C ARG A 199 -9.46 -11.95 -6.97
N ILE A 200 -10.22 -10.88 -6.74
CA ILE A 200 -10.41 -10.34 -5.38
C ILE A 200 -11.43 -11.17 -4.59
N PHE A 201 -12.32 -11.91 -5.26
CA PHE A 201 -13.29 -12.79 -4.63
C PHE A 201 -12.78 -14.25 -4.70
N THR A 202 -12.12 -14.68 -3.64
CA THR A 202 -11.50 -16.01 -3.47
C THR A 202 -11.87 -16.55 -2.08
N PRO A 203 -11.70 -17.85 -1.76
CA PRO A 203 -12.01 -18.37 -0.43
C PRO A 203 -11.34 -17.58 0.70
N HIS A 204 -10.05 -17.25 0.52
CA HIS A 204 -9.27 -16.52 1.53
C HIS A 204 -9.76 -15.09 1.71
N THR A 205 -9.97 -14.36 0.62
CA THR A 205 -10.41 -12.97 0.69
C THR A 205 -11.87 -12.86 1.11
N LEU A 206 -12.76 -13.78 0.71
CA LEU A 206 -14.14 -13.82 1.16
C LEU A 206 -14.21 -14.01 2.68
N LYS A 207 -13.42 -14.94 3.24
CA LYS A 207 -13.30 -15.11 4.70
C LYS A 207 -12.90 -13.79 5.38
N ASN A 208 -11.95 -13.06 4.80
CA ASN A 208 -11.52 -11.77 5.35
C ASN A 208 -12.58 -10.68 5.20
N MET A 209 -13.28 -10.61 4.06
CA MET A 209 -14.38 -9.67 3.84
C MET A 209 -15.50 -9.89 4.86
N LEU A 210 -15.95 -11.13 5.04
CA LEU A 210 -16.98 -11.48 6.01
C LEU A 210 -16.56 -11.14 7.44
N ALA A 211 -15.29 -11.37 7.77
CA ALA A 211 -14.77 -11.11 9.10
C ALA A 211 -14.61 -9.63 9.44
N ILE A 212 -14.66 -8.71 8.47
CA ILE A 212 -14.67 -7.26 8.73
C ILE A 212 -16.09 -6.68 8.80
N LEU A 213 -17.11 -7.47 8.45
CA LEU A 213 -18.50 -7.00 8.49
C LEU A 213 -19.00 -6.84 9.92
N ARG A 214 -19.83 -5.82 10.10
CA ARG A 214 -20.74 -5.69 11.25
C ARG A 214 -21.83 -6.77 11.17
N PRO A 215 -22.53 -7.06 12.28
CA PRO A 215 -23.76 -7.85 12.22
C PRO A 215 -24.71 -7.27 11.16
N HIS A 216 -25.23 -8.13 10.29
CA HIS A 216 -26.09 -7.75 9.16
C HIS A 216 -25.44 -6.90 8.07
N GLY A 217 -24.12 -6.70 8.14
CA GLY A 217 -23.37 -6.05 7.08
C GLY A 217 -23.38 -6.85 5.78
N GLU A 218 -23.07 -6.16 4.68
CA GLU A 218 -23.26 -6.70 3.34
C GLU A 218 -22.00 -6.64 2.46
N ILE A 219 -21.82 -7.63 1.58
CA ILE A 219 -20.85 -7.61 0.47
C ILE A 219 -21.63 -7.55 -0.82
N TRP A 220 -21.33 -6.57 -1.67
CA TRP A 220 -21.96 -6.37 -2.97
C TRP A 220 -20.92 -6.55 -4.06
N LEU A 221 -21.05 -7.60 -4.86
CA LEU A 221 -20.24 -7.83 -6.05
C LEU A 221 -21.09 -7.58 -7.29
N ARG A 222 -20.62 -6.69 -8.18
CA ARG A 222 -21.23 -6.43 -9.49
C ARG A 222 -20.21 -6.71 -10.59
N THR A 223 -20.58 -7.49 -11.61
CA THR A 223 -19.66 -7.89 -12.69
C THR A 223 -20.36 -8.10 -14.02
N ASP A 224 -19.68 -7.84 -15.14
CA ASP A 224 -20.12 -8.19 -16.50
C ASP A 224 -19.65 -9.59 -16.94
N SER A 225 -18.88 -10.28 -16.10
CA SER A 225 -18.39 -11.63 -16.37
C SER A 225 -19.27 -12.69 -15.71
N LEU A 226 -20.02 -13.44 -16.53
CA LEU A 226 -20.85 -14.56 -16.04
C LEU A 226 -20.00 -15.64 -15.35
N GLU A 227 -18.83 -15.95 -15.88
CA GLU A 227 -17.92 -16.94 -15.28
C GLU A 227 -17.46 -16.52 -13.89
N TYR A 228 -17.05 -15.25 -13.73
CA TYR A 228 -16.64 -14.73 -12.42
C TYR A 228 -17.83 -14.65 -11.46
N PHE A 229 -19.01 -14.27 -11.94
CA PHE A 229 -20.23 -14.31 -11.15
C PHE A 229 -20.51 -15.72 -10.62
N LYS A 230 -20.51 -16.74 -11.49
CA LYS A 230 -20.75 -18.14 -11.11
C LYS A 230 -19.75 -18.63 -10.06
N SER A 231 -18.45 -18.42 -10.28
CA SER A 231 -17.45 -18.84 -9.30
C SER A 231 -17.59 -18.12 -7.96
N SER A 232 -18.04 -16.86 -7.97
CA SER A 232 -18.25 -16.09 -6.73
C SER A 232 -19.52 -16.55 -6.00
N LEU A 233 -20.56 -16.92 -6.76
CA LEU A 233 -21.78 -17.49 -6.22
C LEU A 233 -21.52 -18.86 -5.58
N GLU A 234 -20.71 -19.72 -6.18
CA GLU A 234 -20.31 -21.00 -5.59
C GLU A 234 -19.67 -20.79 -4.21
N LEU A 235 -18.67 -19.89 -4.13
CA LEU A 235 -18.03 -19.54 -2.86
C LEU A 235 -18.99 -18.94 -1.82
N ALA A 236 -19.98 -18.17 -2.28
CA ALA A 236 -21.01 -17.59 -1.44
C ALA A 236 -21.96 -18.64 -0.87
N LEU A 237 -22.35 -19.64 -1.67
CA LEU A 237 -23.23 -20.73 -1.25
C LEU A 237 -22.53 -21.66 -0.25
N ASP A 238 -21.21 -21.80 -0.35
CA ASP A 238 -20.38 -22.54 0.61
C ASP A 238 -20.14 -21.79 1.93
N ALA A 239 -20.59 -20.52 2.04
CA ALA A 239 -20.45 -19.73 3.27
C ALA A 239 -21.70 -19.87 4.16
N PRO A 240 -21.65 -20.69 5.24
CA PRO A 240 -22.86 -21.09 5.98
C PRO A 240 -23.54 -19.95 6.76
N THR A 241 -22.82 -18.85 7.00
CA THR A 241 -23.31 -17.70 7.79
C THR A 241 -23.83 -16.56 6.92
N CYS A 242 -24.05 -16.79 5.63
CA CYS A 242 -24.43 -15.75 4.67
C CYS A 242 -25.74 -16.07 3.98
N HIS A 243 -26.57 -15.04 3.79
CA HIS A 243 -27.69 -15.11 2.85
C HIS A 243 -27.27 -14.46 1.53
N ALA A 244 -27.34 -15.24 0.44
CA ALA A 244 -27.01 -14.76 -0.90
C ALA A 244 -28.27 -14.34 -1.67
N THR A 245 -28.24 -13.14 -2.24
CA THR A 245 -29.25 -12.65 -3.18
C THR A 245 -28.57 -12.32 -4.50
N ILE A 246 -29.19 -12.74 -5.60
CA ILE A 246 -28.68 -12.48 -6.95
C ILE A 246 -29.64 -11.64 -7.76
N ALA A 247 -29.11 -10.84 -8.67
CA ALA A 247 -29.90 -10.14 -9.67
C ALA A 247 -29.15 -10.04 -11.00
N LYS A 248 -29.92 -9.82 -12.07
CA LYS A 248 -29.40 -9.61 -13.41
C LYS A 248 -29.95 -8.29 -13.94
N ASN A 249 -29.07 -7.43 -14.44
CA ASN A 249 -29.40 -6.11 -14.99
C ASN A 249 -30.21 -5.24 -14.03
N ALA A 250 -30.01 -5.40 -12.71
CA ALA A 250 -30.71 -4.59 -11.72
C ALA A 250 -30.28 -3.12 -11.84
N PRO A 251 -31.23 -2.17 -11.75
CA PRO A 251 -30.90 -0.75 -11.80
C PRO A 251 -30.11 -0.34 -10.57
N GLN A 252 -29.15 0.57 -10.77
CA GLN A 252 -28.35 1.15 -9.69
C GLN A 252 -28.60 2.65 -9.61
N GLU A 253 -28.68 3.15 -8.37
CA GLU A 253 -28.78 4.59 -8.12
C GLU A 253 -27.53 5.34 -8.65
N VAL A 254 -26.37 4.68 -8.57
CA VAL A 254 -25.10 5.24 -9.03
C VAL A 254 -24.50 4.36 -10.12
N VAL A 255 -24.61 4.82 -11.37
CA VAL A 255 -24.05 4.13 -12.52
C VAL A 255 -22.54 4.39 -12.61
N SER A 256 -21.74 3.31 -12.61
CA SER A 256 -20.29 3.39 -12.77
C SER A 256 -19.87 3.68 -14.23
N LYS A 257 -18.60 4.07 -14.46
CA LYS A 257 -18.06 4.23 -15.82
C LYS A 257 -18.15 2.92 -16.63
N TYR A 258 -17.89 1.79 -15.99
CA TYR A 258 -17.93 0.47 -16.62
C TYR A 258 -19.36 0.03 -16.90
N GLU A 259 -20.28 0.25 -15.95
CA GLU A 259 -21.70 -0.05 -16.12
C GLU A 259 -22.28 0.69 -17.33
N ALA A 260 -22.05 2.00 -17.42
CA ALA A 260 -22.51 2.79 -18.57
C ALA A 260 -21.93 2.27 -19.90
N ARG A 261 -20.68 1.79 -19.89
CA ARG A 261 -20.05 1.18 -21.08
C ARG A 261 -20.69 -0.16 -21.44
N TRP A 262 -20.94 -1.02 -20.46
CA TRP A 262 -21.46 -2.36 -20.68
C TRP A 262 -22.93 -2.37 -21.09
N VAL A 263 -23.74 -1.47 -20.52
CA VAL A 263 -25.11 -1.23 -20.96
C VAL A 263 -25.15 -0.80 -22.42
N ARG A 264 -24.26 0.10 -22.86
CA ARG A 264 -24.14 0.50 -24.28
C ARG A 264 -23.69 -0.62 -25.20
N GLN A 265 -23.03 -1.64 -24.67
CA GLN A 265 -22.60 -2.83 -25.42
C GLN A 265 -23.59 -3.99 -25.27
N GLU A 266 -24.78 -3.74 -24.69
CA GLU A 266 -25.83 -4.74 -24.49
C GLU A 266 -25.34 -5.97 -23.73
N LYS A 267 -24.34 -5.79 -22.87
CA LYS A 267 -23.83 -6.85 -22.02
C LYS A 267 -24.70 -7.01 -20.79
N ASP A 268 -24.88 -8.26 -20.39
CA ASP A 268 -25.47 -8.60 -19.11
C ASP A 268 -24.55 -8.21 -17.94
N ILE A 269 -25.16 -7.70 -16.89
CA ILE A 269 -24.52 -7.34 -15.63
C ILE A 269 -25.16 -8.17 -14.52
N TYR A 270 -24.33 -8.78 -13.70
CA TYR A 270 -24.74 -9.68 -12.63
C TYR A 270 -24.40 -9.08 -11.27
N ASP A 271 -25.33 -9.19 -10.34
CA ASP A 271 -25.19 -8.78 -8.94
C ASP A 271 -25.21 -10.00 -8.03
N LEU A 272 -24.25 -10.09 -7.13
CA LEU A 272 -24.23 -11.00 -5.99
C LEU A 272 -24.14 -10.17 -4.72
N ARG A 273 -25.15 -10.30 -3.86
CA ARG A 273 -25.19 -9.66 -2.54
C ARG A 273 -25.13 -10.74 -1.47
N LEU A 274 -24.22 -10.58 -0.53
CA LEU A 274 -24.12 -11.42 0.66
C LEU A 274 -24.45 -10.60 1.88
N LYS A 275 -25.37 -11.08 2.70
CA LYS A 275 -25.68 -10.50 4.00
C LYS A 275 -25.23 -11.44 5.10
N SER A 276 -24.36 -10.97 6.00
CA SER A 276 -23.91 -11.76 7.14
C SER A 276 -25.02 -11.88 8.18
N SER A 277 -25.30 -13.09 8.66
CA SER A 277 -26.24 -13.30 9.78
C SER A 277 -25.56 -13.27 11.14
N THR A 278 -24.23 -13.37 11.19
CA THR A 278 -23.45 -13.49 12.43
C THR A 278 -22.48 -12.33 12.62
N LYS A 279 -22.16 -12.06 13.89
CA LYS A 279 -21.07 -11.15 14.26
C LYS A 279 -19.73 -11.84 14.05
N SER A 280 -18.78 -11.14 13.44
CA SER A 280 -17.39 -11.63 13.36
C SER A 280 -16.81 -11.83 14.76
N THR A 281 -16.13 -12.96 14.96
CA THR A 281 -15.36 -13.28 16.18
C THR A 281 -13.89 -12.88 16.05
N ARG A 282 -13.50 -12.25 14.93
CA ARG A 282 -12.12 -11.80 14.70
C ARG A 282 -11.73 -10.77 15.78
N PRO A 283 -10.63 -10.98 16.52
CA PRO A 283 -10.15 -9.99 17.47
C PRO A 283 -9.70 -8.73 16.73
N SER A 284 -9.95 -7.56 17.32
CA SER A 284 -9.39 -6.31 16.82
C SER A 284 -7.91 -6.27 17.15
N LEU A 285 -7.06 -6.14 16.14
CA LEU A 285 -5.62 -5.99 16.28
C LEU A 285 -5.20 -4.57 15.86
N PRO A 286 -4.04 -4.07 16.31
CA PRO A 286 -3.44 -2.88 15.71
C PRO A 286 -3.33 -3.05 14.19
N LEU A 287 -3.69 -2.02 13.41
CA LEU A 287 -3.62 -2.09 11.95
C LEU A 287 -2.19 -2.22 11.43
N LEU A 288 -1.28 -1.51 12.07
CA LEU A 288 0.14 -1.53 11.77
C LEU A 288 0.84 -2.49 12.72
N LEU A 289 1.87 -3.16 12.19
CA LEU A 289 2.70 -4.07 12.97
C LEU A 289 3.34 -3.31 14.15
N PRO A 290 3.19 -3.78 15.41
CA PRO A 290 3.83 -3.16 16.54
C PRO A 290 5.34 -3.45 16.51
N ILE A 291 6.14 -2.40 16.38
CA ILE A 291 7.61 -2.50 16.37
C ILE A 291 8.12 -1.94 17.69
N THR A 292 8.33 -2.82 18.64
CA THR A 292 8.83 -2.47 19.99
C THR A 292 10.18 -3.12 20.30
N GLN A 293 10.77 -3.79 19.31
CA GLN A 293 11.93 -4.65 19.49
C GLN A 293 13.21 -3.81 19.54
N ASN A 294 14.03 -4.07 20.55
CA ASN A 294 15.40 -3.58 20.62
C ASN A 294 16.33 -4.75 20.31
N VAL A 295 16.94 -4.72 19.13
CA VAL A 295 17.81 -5.78 18.61
C VAL A 295 19.26 -5.32 18.71
N LYS A 296 19.97 -5.79 19.73
CA LYS A 296 21.41 -5.48 19.90
C LYS A 296 22.24 -6.29 18.91
N SER A 297 23.19 -5.62 18.25
CA SER A 297 24.13 -6.31 17.38
C SER A 297 25.18 -7.09 18.19
N LYS A 298 25.62 -8.23 17.63
CA LYS A 298 26.75 -9.02 18.13
C LYS A 298 28.08 -8.70 17.42
N GLY A 299 28.09 -7.70 16.54
CA GLY A 299 29.30 -7.21 15.87
C GLY A 299 29.76 -8.03 14.65
N ALA A 300 28.93 -8.91 14.11
CA ALA A 300 29.22 -9.66 12.90
C ALA A 300 29.11 -8.79 11.62
N LYS A 301 29.73 -9.28 10.54
CA LYS A 301 29.76 -8.60 9.24
C LYS A 301 28.44 -8.74 8.49
N ALA A 302 28.10 -7.73 7.70
CA ALA A 302 26.90 -7.69 6.85
C ALA A 302 26.78 -8.88 5.88
N ALA A 303 27.89 -9.53 5.53
CA ALA A 303 27.90 -10.72 4.68
C ALA A 303 26.99 -11.85 5.19
N ARG A 304 26.73 -11.94 6.50
CA ARG A 304 25.79 -12.91 7.09
C ARG A 304 24.33 -12.64 6.76
N LEU A 305 23.99 -11.40 6.41
CA LEU A 305 22.64 -11.01 6.01
C LEU A 305 22.39 -11.29 4.52
N TRP A 306 23.43 -11.53 3.74
CA TRP A 306 23.25 -11.81 2.31
C TRP A 306 22.70 -13.21 2.10
N GLN A 307 21.57 -13.27 1.42
CA GLN A 307 20.85 -14.50 1.14
C GLN A 307 20.99 -14.85 -0.35
N GLU A 308 21.40 -16.08 -0.65
CA GLU A 308 21.39 -16.60 -2.03
C GLU A 308 19.96 -16.87 -2.52
N LYS A 309 19.08 -17.28 -1.61
CA LYS A 309 17.65 -17.53 -1.84
C LYS A 309 16.83 -16.95 -0.70
N PRO A 310 15.59 -16.50 -0.96
CA PRO A 310 14.67 -16.10 0.10
C PRO A 310 14.51 -17.19 1.16
N GLN A 311 14.49 -16.79 2.44
CA GLN A 311 14.10 -17.66 3.54
C GLN A 311 12.59 -17.87 3.47
N MET A 312 12.16 -19.13 3.39
CA MET A 312 10.75 -19.52 3.29
C MET A 312 10.28 -20.05 4.65
N GLY A 313 9.16 -19.51 5.13
CA GLY A 313 8.41 -20.05 6.26
C GLY A 313 7.13 -20.77 5.80
N GLU A 314 6.26 -21.10 6.75
CA GLU A 314 4.98 -21.78 6.47
C GLU A 314 4.03 -20.91 5.63
N ASP A 315 3.91 -19.63 6.00
CA ASP A 315 2.96 -18.66 5.40
C ASP A 315 3.63 -17.33 5.02
N HIS A 316 4.95 -17.25 5.12
CA HIS A 316 5.71 -16.03 4.88
C HIS A 316 7.05 -16.32 4.19
N PHE A 317 7.69 -15.26 3.71
CA PHE A 317 9.08 -15.30 3.28
C PHE A 317 9.82 -14.05 3.75
N LEU A 318 11.15 -14.12 3.72
CA LEU A 318 12.05 -13.00 3.97
C LEU A 318 13.19 -13.05 2.96
N ASN A 319 13.48 -11.91 2.34
CA ASN A 319 14.61 -11.73 1.44
C ASN A 319 15.29 -10.39 1.70
N ILE A 320 16.56 -10.41 2.14
CA ILE A 320 17.38 -9.20 2.26
C ILE A 320 18.08 -8.95 0.92
N GLN A 321 17.60 -7.93 0.21
CA GLN A 321 18.07 -7.59 -1.13
C GLN A 321 19.38 -6.79 -1.09
N ASP A 322 19.52 -5.90 -0.11
CA ASP A 322 20.72 -5.11 0.09
C ASP A 322 20.85 -4.65 1.54
N VAL A 323 22.09 -4.34 1.94
CA VAL A 323 22.41 -3.71 3.22
C VAL A 323 23.22 -2.46 2.90
N LEU A 324 22.71 -1.30 3.28
CA LEU A 324 23.36 -0.02 3.11
C LEU A 324 23.80 0.53 4.46
N GLU A 325 24.97 1.15 4.50
CA GLU A 325 25.60 1.60 5.74
C GLU A 325 25.75 3.13 5.78
N TYR A 326 25.40 3.71 6.93
CA TYR A 326 25.74 5.07 7.33
C TYR A 326 26.11 5.08 8.82
N LYS A 327 27.40 5.18 9.13
CA LYS A 327 27.91 5.07 10.52
C LYS A 327 27.39 3.75 11.15
N GLU A 328 26.79 3.81 12.34
CA GLU A 328 26.19 2.64 13.01
C GLU A 328 24.78 2.27 12.51
N LEU A 329 24.23 3.00 11.53
CA LEU A 329 22.92 2.68 10.95
C LEU A 329 23.09 1.76 9.75
N TRP A 330 22.38 0.64 9.77
CA TRP A 330 22.17 -0.20 8.59
C TRP A 330 20.75 -0.03 8.06
N LEU A 331 20.64 0.16 6.76
CA LEU A 331 19.39 0.21 6.01
C LEU A 331 19.29 -1.07 5.20
N LEU A 332 18.34 -1.92 5.57
CA LEU A 332 18.10 -3.18 4.89
C LEU A 332 16.97 -2.98 3.89
N ALA A 333 17.29 -3.14 2.60
CA ALA A 333 16.28 -3.27 1.56
C ALA A 333 15.73 -4.70 1.63
N VAL A 334 14.47 -4.85 2.04
CA VAL A 334 13.86 -6.16 2.32
C VAL A 334 12.63 -6.40 1.48
N SER A 335 12.44 -7.65 1.06
CA SER A 335 11.18 -8.17 0.55
C SER A 335 10.68 -9.23 1.51
N LEU A 336 9.47 -9.08 2.04
CA LEU A 336 8.96 -9.92 3.12
C LEU A 336 7.44 -10.07 3.07
N GLY A 337 6.91 -11.00 3.86
CA GLY A 337 5.47 -11.20 4.05
C GLY A 337 4.92 -12.37 3.23
N ASP A 338 3.70 -12.25 2.71
CA ASP A 338 3.04 -13.31 1.94
C ASP A 338 3.65 -13.42 0.53
N VAL A 339 4.01 -14.64 0.11
CA VAL A 339 4.58 -14.95 -1.22
C VAL A 339 3.67 -14.51 -2.37
N ARG A 340 2.34 -14.50 -2.17
CA ARG A 340 1.33 -14.10 -3.16
C ARG A 340 1.19 -12.58 -3.27
N SER A 341 1.63 -11.84 -2.25
CA SER A 341 1.58 -10.39 -2.18
C SER A 341 2.81 -9.84 -1.45
N PRO A 342 4.01 -10.00 -2.05
CA PRO A 342 5.26 -9.64 -1.41
C PRO A 342 5.33 -8.14 -1.13
N LEU A 343 5.76 -7.79 0.08
CA LEU A 343 5.95 -6.40 0.49
C LEU A 343 7.43 -6.04 0.42
N ASN A 344 7.75 -4.95 -0.29
CA ASN A 344 9.10 -4.39 -0.27
C ASN A 344 9.15 -3.19 0.68
N LYS A 345 10.12 -3.18 1.59
CA LYS A 345 10.33 -2.14 2.59
C LYS A 345 11.81 -1.84 2.78
N ILE A 346 12.10 -0.68 3.38
CA ILE A 346 13.41 -0.41 3.95
C ILE A 346 13.29 -0.42 5.46
N LEU A 347 14.08 -1.26 6.12
CA LEU A 347 14.20 -1.31 7.56
C LEU A 347 15.50 -0.61 7.97
N CYS A 348 15.41 0.39 8.84
CA CYS A 348 16.55 1.01 9.48
C CYS A 348 16.79 0.31 10.81
N TRP A 349 18.02 -0.16 11.00
CA TRP A 349 18.50 -0.77 12.23
C TRP A 349 19.67 0.05 12.78
N ASP A 350 19.48 0.61 13.97
CA ASP A 350 20.54 1.23 14.75
C ASP A 350 21.31 0.14 15.50
N ARG A 351 22.50 -0.19 15.03
CA ARG A 351 23.32 -1.24 15.64
C ARG A 351 23.90 -0.84 17.00
N GLY A 352 24.02 0.46 17.28
CA GLY A 352 24.53 0.98 18.54
C GLY A 352 23.46 0.99 19.64
N GLY A 353 22.26 1.50 19.31
CA GLY A 353 21.12 1.59 20.24
C GLY A 353 20.16 0.40 20.22
N GLY A 354 20.25 -0.44 19.19
CA GLY A 354 19.38 -1.58 18.92
C GLY A 354 17.99 -1.25 18.38
N GLY A 355 17.70 0.03 18.12
CA GLY A 355 16.41 0.46 17.59
C GLY A 355 16.15 -0.06 16.17
N VAL A 356 14.92 -0.48 15.90
CA VAL A 356 14.48 -0.94 14.58
C VAL A 356 13.24 -0.14 14.15
N GLU A 357 13.25 0.36 12.92
CA GLU A 357 12.09 1.05 12.33
C GLU A 357 11.99 0.80 10.82
N TYR A 358 10.80 0.91 10.23
CA TYR A 358 10.67 0.93 8.77
C TYR A 358 10.54 2.36 8.27
N VAL A 359 11.30 2.67 7.23
CA VAL A 359 11.17 3.94 6.51
C VAL A 359 9.75 4.03 5.92
N GLY A 360 9.10 5.17 6.13
CA GLY A 360 7.71 5.40 5.72
C GLY A 360 6.68 4.67 6.58
N GLY A 361 7.08 4.17 7.75
CA GLY A 361 6.19 3.55 8.73
C GLY A 361 6.09 2.03 8.62
N ALA A 362 5.59 1.42 9.70
CA ALA A 362 5.45 -0.01 9.85
C ALA A 362 4.53 -0.63 8.76
N PRO A 363 4.78 -1.91 8.39
CA PRO A 363 3.86 -2.69 7.56
C PRO A 363 2.50 -2.92 8.25
N PHE A 364 1.52 -3.44 7.51
CA PHE A 364 0.27 -3.89 8.12
C PHE A 364 0.52 -5.11 9.03
N ASN A 365 -0.29 -5.24 10.06
CA ASN A 365 -0.19 -6.33 11.04
C ASN A 365 -0.78 -7.66 10.54
N THR A 366 -0.48 -8.06 9.30
CA THR A 366 -0.94 -9.36 8.78
C THR A 366 -0.09 -10.47 9.37
N ARG A 367 -0.66 -11.69 9.48
CA ARG A 367 0.06 -12.84 10.05
C ARG A 367 1.41 -13.08 9.38
N ALA A 368 1.43 -13.08 8.05
CA ALA A 368 2.65 -13.25 7.27
C ALA A 368 3.68 -12.13 7.50
N GLN A 369 3.24 -10.88 7.71
CA GLN A 369 4.12 -9.75 8.01
C GLN A 369 4.69 -9.86 9.42
N CYS A 370 3.92 -10.34 10.40
CA CYS A 370 4.41 -10.60 11.75
C CYS A 370 5.52 -11.65 11.74
N HIS A 371 5.26 -12.83 11.18
CA HIS A 371 6.24 -13.91 11.16
C HIS A 371 7.51 -13.52 10.38
N ALA A 372 7.36 -12.81 9.25
CA ALA A 372 8.52 -12.35 8.49
C ALA A 372 9.34 -11.30 9.23
N HIS A 373 8.71 -10.43 10.03
CA HIS A 373 9.42 -9.47 10.87
C HIS A 373 10.13 -10.15 12.06
N GLU A 374 9.51 -11.16 12.67
CA GLU A 374 10.13 -11.98 13.71
C GLU A 374 11.36 -12.72 13.16
N ALA A 375 11.24 -13.34 11.99
CA ALA A 375 12.36 -13.99 11.31
C ALA A 375 13.49 -12.99 10.99
N LEU A 376 13.14 -11.78 10.52
CA LEU A 376 14.12 -10.72 10.28
C LEU A 376 14.84 -10.33 11.57
N CYS A 377 14.14 -10.13 12.67
CA CYS A 377 14.75 -9.71 13.92
C CYS A 377 15.58 -10.83 14.57
N ALA A 378 15.18 -12.10 14.43
CA ALA A 378 16.01 -13.24 14.81
C ALA A 378 17.33 -13.24 14.03
N LEU A 379 17.28 -13.02 12.71
CA LEU A 379 18.48 -12.92 11.88
C LEU A 379 19.38 -11.74 12.29
N LEU A 380 18.80 -10.58 12.61
CA LEU A 380 19.56 -9.43 13.10
C LEU A 380 20.24 -9.70 14.46
N GLN A 381 19.63 -10.50 15.34
CA GLN A 381 20.22 -10.88 16.63
C GLN A 381 21.43 -11.83 16.50
N GLU A 382 21.61 -12.46 15.35
CA GLU A 382 22.78 -13.30 15.05
C GLU A 382 23.95 -12.50 14.49
N VAL A 383 23.70 -11.23 14.13
CA VAL A 383 24.65 -10.31 13.53
C VAL A 383 25.16 -9.32 14.54
#